data_AF-K1UBC3-F1
#
_entry.id   AF-K1UBC3-F1
#
_cell.length_a   1.000
_cell.length_b   1.000
_cell.length_c   1.000
_cell.angle_alpha   90.00
_cell.angle_beta   90.00
_cell.angle_gamma   90.00
#
_symmetry.space_group_name_H-M   'P 1'
#
loop_
_entity.id
_entity.type
_entity.pdbx_description
1 polymer ?
#
loop_
_entity_poly.entity_id
_entity_poly.type
_entity_poly.pdbx_seq_one_letter_code
_entity_poly.pdbx_strand_id
1 'polypeptide(L)'
;MIIETEHLIIRDFQEKDAVGLLEYLSHPRVNCFVSERLCSEESALAYISNTPKELLRYAVCLKEDDFIIGDVFALREEADTFNVGWHFNQR
;
A
#
# COMPACT_ATOMS: atom_id res chain seq x y z
N MET A 1 10.98 3.52 -5.94
CA MET A 1 11.95 3.38 -4.81
C MET A 1 12.12 1.89 -4.48
N ILE A 2 13.27 1.44 -3.95
CA ILE A 2 13.44 0.07 -3.42
C ILE A 2 14.22 0.12 -2.11
N ILE A 3 13.67 -0.46 -1.04
CA ILE A 3 14.33 -0.66 0.26
C ILE A 3 14.23 -2.14 0.61
N GLU A 4 15.36 -2.78 0.90
CA GLU A 4 15.40 -4.17 1.30
C GLU A 4 15.74 -4.31 2.78
N THR A 5 15.10 -5.27 3.43
CA THR A 5 15.40 -5.70 4.80
C THR A 5 15.75 -7.19 4.81
N GLU A 6 15.86 -7.77 6.00
CA GLU A 6 16.05 -9.22 6.16
C GLU A 6 14.88 -10.02 5.55
N HIS A 7 13.64 -9.56 5.75
CA HIS A 7 12.43 -10.32 5.38
C HIS A 7 11.49 -9.61 4.41
N LEU A 8 11.68 -8.32 4.17
CA LEU A 8 10.75 -7.47 3.41
C LEU A 8 11.45 -6.69 2.30
N ILE A 9 10.69 -6.36 1.26
CA ILE A 9 11.01 -5.41 0.21
C ILE A 9 9.94 -4.31 0.23
N ILE A 10 10.36 -3.04 0.31
CA ILE A 10 9.49 -1.88 0.16
C ILE A 10 9.76 -1.29 -1.22
N ARG A 11 8.74 -1.25 -2.08
CA ARG A 11 8.88 -0.82 -3.48
C ARG A 11 7.65 -0.08 -3.99
N ASP A 12 7.78 0.55 -5.16
CA ASP A 12 6.63 1.08 -5.87
C ASP A 12 5.63 -0.07 -6.16
N PHE A 13 4.34 0.26 -6.16
CA PHE A 13 3.31 -0.70 -6.53
C PHE A 13 3.48 -1.20 -7.97
N GLN A 14 3.09 -2.44 -8.20
CA GLN A 14 3.05 -3.10 -9.49
C GLN A 14 1.66 -3.69 -9.70
N GLU A 15 1.22 -3.85 -10.94
CA GLU A 15 -0.12 -4.39 -11.25
C GLU A 15 -0.39 -5.75 -10.59
N LYS A 16 0.65 -6.59 -10.43
CA LYS A 16 0.56 -7.89 -9.75
C LYS A 16 0.13 -7.79 -8.27
N ASP A 17 0.31 -6.63 -7.65
CA ASP A 17 -0.06 -6.39 -6.26
C ASP A 17 -1.59 -6.24 -6.09
N ALA A 18 -2.34 -6.07 -7.18
CA ALA A 18 -3.79 -5.80 -7.15
C ALA A 18 -4.57 -6.88 -6.38
N VAL A 19 -4.21 -8.16 -6.54
CA VAL A 19 -4.87 -9.28 -5.86
C VAL A 19 -4.65 -9.21 -4.34
N GLY A 20 -3.41 -9.03 -3.90
CA GLY A 20 -3.08 -8.94 -2.47
C GLY A 20 -3.62 -7.65 -1.84
N LEU A 21 -3.59 -6.53 -2.57
CA LEU A 21 -4.20 -5.25 -2.17
C LEU A 21 -5.71 -5.39 -1.94
N LEU A 22 -6.43 -6.02 -2.89
CA LEU A 22 -7.85 -6.27 -2.77
C LEU A 22 -8.18 -7.16 -1.56
N GLU A 23 -7.29 -8.09 -1.21
CA GLU A 23 -7.49 -8.99 -0.08
C GLU A 23 -7.70 -8.24 1.23
N TYR A 24 -6.86 -7.24 1.55
CA TYR A 24 -6.96 -6.50 2.81
C TYR A 24 -7.79 -5.21 2.73
N LEU A 25 -7.99 -4.62 1.55
CA LEU A 25 -8.85 -3.44 1.38
C LEU A 25 -10.30 -3.77 1.01
N SER A 26 -10.66 -5.03 0.72
CA SER A 26 -12.07 -5.40 0.51
C SER A 26 -12.91 -5.28 1.80
N HIS A 27 -12.28 -5.50 2.96
CA HIS A 27 -12.93 -5.50 4.26
C HIS A 27 -12.05 -4.76 5.30
N PRO A 28 -11.88 -3.43 5.16
CA PRO A 28 -11.05 -2.66 6.08
C PRO A 28 -11.62 -2.76 7.50
N ARG A 29 -10.77 -3.17 8.45
CA ARG A 29 -11.17 -3.38 9.85
C ARG A 29 -11.07 -2.12 10.70
N VAL A 30 -10.20 -1.19 10.30
CA VAL A 30 -10.01 0.08 10.99
C VAL A 30 -10.77 1.18 10.25
N ASN A 31 -11.47 2.02 11.00
CA ASN A 31 -12.32 3.08 10.44
C ASN A 31 -11.54 4.05 9.53
N CYS A 32 -10.24 4.22 9.78
CA CYS A 32 -9.35 5.07 9.01
C CYS A 32 -9.32 4.72 7.51
N PHE A 33 -9.48 3.42 7.17
CA PHE A 33 -9.37 2.92 5.80
C PHE A 33 -10.73 2.54 5.18
N VAL A 34 -11.85 2.84 5.86
CA VAL A 34 -13.19 2.52 5.33
C VAL A 34 -13.48 3.23 4.01
N SER A 35 -12.99 4.46 3.84
CA SER A 35 -13.08 5.21 2.59
C SER A 35 -12.20 4.65 1.46
N GLU A 36 -11.22 3.82 1.79
CA GLU A 36 -10.30 3.19 0.83
C GLU A 36 -10.74 1.77 0.44
N ARG A 37 -11.97 1.38 0.80
CA ARG A 37 -12.49 0.06 0.50
C ARG A 37 -12.51 -0.21 -1.00
N LEU A 38 -11.96 -1.36 -1.40
CA LEU A 38 -11.95 -1.83 -2.77
C LEU A 38 -13.00 -2.93 -2.99
N CYS A 39 -13.55 -3.03 -4.19
CA CYS A 39 -14.63 -3.98 -4.49
C CYS A 39 -14.33 -4.92 -5.67
N SER A 40 -13.26 -4.66 -6.42
CA SER A 40 -12.84 -5.48 -7.55
C SER A 40 -11.35 -5.31 -7.86
N GLU A 41 -10.80 -6.20 -8.70
CA GLU A 41 -9.43 -6.10 -9.18
C GLU A 41 -9.20 -4.82 -9.98
N GLU A 42 -10.18 -4.39 -10.78
CA GLU A 42 -10.12 -3.12 -11.52
C GLU A 42 -10.01 -1.92 -10.58
N SER A 43 -10.72 -1.94 -9.44
CA SER A 43 -10.60 -0.89 -8.43
C SER A 43 -9.23 -0.89 -7.75
N ALA A 44 -8.60 -2.07 -7.58
CA ALA A 44 -7.25 -2.19 -7.05
C ALA A 44 -6.19 -1.69 -8.04
N LEU A 45 -6.33 -2.01 -9.33
CA LEU A 45 -5.47 -1.48 -10.40
C LEU A 45 -5.60 0.05 -10.50
N ALA A 46 -6.81 0.59 -10.35
CA ALA A 46 -7.04 2.03 -10.31
C ALA A 46 -6.37 2.68 -9.08
N TYR A 47 -6.43 2.03 -7.92
CA TYR A 47 -5.74 2.48 -6.70
C TYR A 47 -4.22 2.54 -6.88
N ILE A 48 -3.63 1.49 -7.47
CA ILE A 48 -2.20 1.41 -7.78
C ILE A 48 -1.78 2.54 -8.75
N SER A 49 -2.60 2.78 -9.77
CA SER A 49 -2.30 3.77 -10.81
C SER A 49 -2.53 5.22 -10.35
N ASN A 50 -3.32 5.44 -9.30
CA ASN A 50 -3.77 6.77 -8.87
C ASN A 50 -3.22 7.12 -7.49
N THR A 51 -1.93 7.47 -7.46
CA THR A 51 -1.28 8.02 -6.27
C THR A 51 -1.25 9.56 -6.37
N PRO A 52 -1.89 10.30 -5.44
CA PRO A 52 -1.82 11.75 -5.40
C PRO A 52 -0.37 12.25 -5.34
N LYS A 53 -0.08 13.38 -5.99
CA LYS A 53 1.29 13.92 -6.08
C LYS A 53 1.96 14.16 -4.71
N GLU A 54 1.17 14.54 -3.70
CA GLU A 54 1.66 14.83 -2.34
C GLU A 54 1.74 13.59 -1.44
N LEU A 55 1.28 12.44 -1.94
CA LEU A 55 1.26 11.18 -1.21
C LEU A 55 2.33 10.26 -1.80
N LEU A 56 3.33 9.93 -0.98
CA LEU A 56 4.21 8.81 -1.28
C LEU A 56 3.53 7.54 -0.78
N ARG A 57 3.45 6.51 -1.61
CA ARG A 57 2.84 5.23 -1.25
C ARG A 57 3.62 4.08 -1.86
N TYR A 58 3.93 3.08 -1.05
CA TYR A 58 4.77 1.96 -1.43
C TYR A 58 4.19 0.65 -0.92
N ALA A 59 4.28 -0.39 -1.76
CA ALA A 59 3.94 -1.74 -1.36
C ALA A 59 5.02 -2.27 -0.40
N VAL A 60 4.57 -2.99 0.63
CA VAL A 60 5.43 -3.79 1.51
C VAL A 60 5.21 -5.26 1.17
N CYS A 61 6.27 -5.90 0.69
CA CYS A 61 6.22 -7.25 0.16
C CYS A 61 7.15 -8.19 0.95
N LEU A 62 6.78 -9.47 1.06
CA LEU A 62 7.66 -10.51 1.57
C LEU A 62 8.83 -10.73 0.61
N LYS A 63 10.03 -10.89 1.14
CA LYS A 63 11.23 -11.10 0.32
C LYS A 63 11.28 -12.49 -0.35
N GLU A 64 10.59 -13.46 0.23
CA GLU A 64 10.56 -14.85 -0.25
C GLU A 64 9.88 -14.99 -1.62
N ASP A 65 8.73 -14.34 -1.79
CA ASP A 65 7.86 -14.52 -2.95
C ASP A 65 7.39 -13.19 -3.59
N ASP A 66 7.83 -12.05 -3.06
CA ASP A 66 7.41 -10.70 -3.46
C ASP A 66 5.89 -10.47 -3.34
N PHE A 67 5.24 -11.24 -2.46
CA PHE A 67 3.81 -11.08 -2.19
C PHE A 67 3.57 -9.86 -1.30
N ILE A 68 2.63 -9.02 -1.70
CA ILE A 68 2.24 -7.82 -0.94
C ILE A 68 1.50 -8.21 0.35
N ILE A 69 1.98 -7.70 1.48
CA ILE A 69 1.37 -7.89 2.79
C ILE A 69 0.84 -6.59 3.40
N GLY A 70 1.05 -5.46 2.73
CA GLY A 70 0.59 -4.17 3.18
C GLY A 70 1.18 -3.04 2.36
N ASP A 71 0.97 -1.82 2.83
CA ASP A 71 1.52 -0.61 2.25
C ASP A 71 1.98 0.36 3.35
N VAL A 72 2.99 1.16 3.00
CA VAL A 72 3.46 2.30 3.79
C VAL A 72 3.28 3.55 2.96
N PHE A 73 2.81 4.61 3.60
CA PHE A 73 2.58 5.89 2.95
C PHE A 73 3.11 7.05 3.77
N ALA A 74 3.50 8.11 3.07
CA ALA A 74 3.93 9.36 3.67
C ALA A 74 3.22 10.52 2.98
N LEU A 75 2.43 11.26 3.73
CA LEU A 75 1.84 12.52 3.28
C LEU A 75 2.81 13.65 3.58
N ARG A 76 3.18 14.41 2.55
CA ARG A 76 3.99 15.62 2.73
C ARG A 76 3.14 16.71 3.39
N GLU A 77 3.64 17.21 4.53
CA GLU A 77 3.08 18.36 5.22
C GLU A 77 3.91 19.62 4.91
N GLU A 78 3.72 20.68 5.68
CA GLU A 78 4.50 21.90 5.57
C GLU A 78 6.01 21.67 5.79
N ALA A 79 6.81 22.42 5.03
CA ALA A 79 8.27 22.40 5.06
C ALA A 79 8.88 21.01 4.75
N ASP A 80 9.57 20.40 5.70
CA ASP A 80 10.27 19.11 5.55
C ASP A 80 9.69 18.03 6.49
N THR A 81 8.40 18.14 6.78
CA THR A 81 7.69 17.22 7.67
C THR A 81 6.85 16.24 6.86
N PHE A 82 6.84 14.97 7.28
CA PHE A 82 6.02 13.93 6.67
C PHE A 82 5.21 13.19 7.74
N ASN A 83 3.92 13.03 7.48
CA ASN A 83 3.05 12.14 8.25
C ASN A 83 3.14 10.74 7.65
N VAL A 84 3.73 9.80 8.39
CA VAL A 84 3.93 8.42 7.95
C VAL A 84 2.83 7.53 8.53
N GLY A 85 2.23 6.71 7.68
CA GLY A 85 1.25 5.70 8.07
C GLY A 85 1.51 4.36 7.36
N TRP A 86 0.89 3.30 7.86
CA TRP A 86 0.99 1.97 7.30
C TRP A 86 -0.32 1.20 7.46
N HIS A 87 -0.56 0.28 6.54
CA HIS A 87 -1.67 -0.64 6.59
C HIS A 87 -1.17 -2.04 6.22
N PHE A 88 -1.41 -3.01 7.10
CA PHE A 88 -0.99 -4.39 6.87
C PHE A 88 -2.18 -5.33 6.85
N ASN A 89 -2.09 -6.33 5.99
CA ASN A 89 -2.95 -7.48 6.00
C ASN A 89 -2.81 -8.22 7.35
N GLN A 90 -3.90 -8.82 7.81
CA GLN A 90 -3.93 -9.56 9.07
C GLN A 90 -3.30 -10.95 8.96
N ARG A 91 -3.22 -11.51 7.75
CA ARG A 91 -2.81 -12.89 7.51
C ARG A 91 -1.37 -13.17 7.95
#